data_AF-A0A3N5QCN5-F1
#
_entry.id   AF-A0A3N5QCN5-F1
#
_cell.length_a   1.000
_cell.length_b   1.000
_cell.length_c   1.000
_cell.angle_alpha   90.00
_cell.angle_beta   90.00
_cell.angle_gamma   90.00
#
_symmetry.space_group_name_H-M   'P 1'
#
loop_
_entity.id
_entity.type
_entity.pdbx_description
1 polymer ?
#
loop_
_entity_poly.entity_id
_entity_poly.type
_entity_poly.pdbx_seq_one_letter_code
_entity_poly.pdbx_strand_id
1 'polypeptide(L)'
;MHLFRLLKMGEETLRDGTVLVLRPDAEWLLSVRDGSLPYEEVIRLASAHEARLTALIEKSPLPPEPDTSAAEILLIELQESFIFRR
;
A
#
# COMPACT_ATOMS: atom_id res chain seq x y z
N MET A 1 1.96 -13.60 -3.08
CA MET A 1 1.43 -12.34 -3.64
C MET A 1 1.11 -11.28 -2.58
N HIS A 2 0.06 -11.47 -1.76
CA HIS A 2 -0.49 -10.39 -0.91
C HIS A 2 0.56 -9.72 -0.01
N LEU A 3 1.47 -10.50 0.59
CA LEU A 3 2.61 -9.99 1.37
C LEU A 3 3.42 -8.94 0.59
N PHE A 4 3.95 -9.31 -0.59
CA PHE A 4 4.75 -8.39 -1.40
C PHE A 4 3.96 -7.22 -1.94
N ARG A 5 2.67 -7.43 -2.28
CA ARG A 5 1.81 -6.32 -2.69
C ARG A 5 1.70 -5.28 -1.58
N LEU A 6 1.42 -5.70 -0.35
CA LEU A 6 1.29 -4.78 0.79
C LEU A 6 2.61 -4.08 1.10
N LEU A 7 3.72 -4.82 1.14
CA LEU A 7 5.04 -4.25 1.41
C LEU A 7 5.44 -3.19 0.38
N LYS A 8 5.29 -3.49 -0.92
CA LYS A 8 5.62 -2.55 -2.00
C LYS A 8 4.69 -1.33 -2.00
N MET A 9 3.39 -1.54 -1.81
CA MET A 9 2.43 -0.45 -1.68
C MET A 9 2.73 0.46 -0.48
N GLY A 10 3.17 -0.12 0.64
CA GLY A 10 3.58 0.64 1.82
C GLY A 10 4.79 1.52 1.53
N GLU A 11 5.84 0.96 0.92
CA GLU A 11 7.03 1.72 0.52
C GLU A 11 6.68 2.87 -0.44
N GLU A 12 5.85 2.60 -1.46
CA GLU A 12 5.38 3.60 -2.43
C GLU A 12 4.54 4.70 -1.76
N THR A 13 3.63 4.34 -0.84
CA THR A 13 2.78 5.30 -0.14
C THR A 13 3.59 6.21 0.77
N LEU A 14 4.56 5.67 1.51
CA LEU A 14 5.43 6.45 2.40
C LEU A 14 6.39 7.36 1.62
N ARG A 15 6.84 6.94 0.44
CA ARG A 15 7.76 7.72 -0.40
C ARG A 15 7.05 8.79 -1.22
N ASP A 16 5.96 8.41 -1.88
CA ASP A 16 5.31 9.20 -2.93
C ASP A 16 3.98 9.82 -2.47
N GLY A 17 3.50 9.49 -1.26
CA GLY A 17 2.22 9.96 -0.72
C GLY A 17 1.00 9.46 -1.51
N THR A 18 1.17 8.47 -2.39
CA THR A 18 0.16 8.02 -3.35
C THR A 18 -0.10 6.53 -3.20
N VAL A 19 -1.38 6.15 -3.14
CA VAL A 19 -1.78 4.73 -3.09
C VAL A 19 -1.97 4.21 -4.52
N LEU A 20 -0.97 3.49 -5.04
CA LEU A 20 -1.02 2.85 -6.37
C LEU A 20 -1.82 1.55 -6.34
N VAL A 21 -3.13 1.67 -6.60
CA VAL A 21 -4.07 0.52 -6.62
C VAL A 21 -3.84 -0.39 -7.83
N LEU A 22 -3.64 0.19 -9.02
CA LEU A 22 -3.30 -0.56 -10.23
C LEU A 22 -1.81 -0.91 -10.20
N ARG A 23 -1.51 -2.20 -10.12
CA ARG A 23 -0.15 -2.69 -9.90
C ARG A 23 0.63 -2.81 -11.22
N PRO A 24 1.72 -2.06 -11.42
CA PRO A 24 2.58 -2.23 -12.59
C PRO A 24 3.33 -3.58 -12.57
N ASP A 25 3.45 -4.20 -11.39
CA ASP A 25 4.10 -5.48 -11.15
C ASP A 25 3.10 -6.66 -11.03
N ALA A 26 1.90 -6.52 -11.61
CA ALA A 26 0.84 -7.52 -11.50
C ALA A 26 1.27 -8.92 -11.95
N GLU A 27 1.99 -9.03 -13.07
CA GLU A 27 2.48 -10.32 -13.60
C GLU A 27 3.41 -11.03 -12.60
N TRP A 28 4.36 -10.28 -12.03
CA TRP A 28 5.27 -10.81 -11.01
C TRP A 28 4.52 -11.21 -9.73
N LEU A 29 3.57 -10.39 -9.29
CA LEU A 29 2.73 -10.71 -8.13
C LEU A 29 1.95 -12.02 -8.33
N LEU A 30 1.44 -12.26 -9.53
CA LEU A 30 0.77 -13.51 -9.90
C LEU A 30 1.76 -14.69 -9.96
N SER A 31 2.94 -14.52 -10.54
CA SER A 31 3.94 -15.60 -10.58
C SER A 31 4.33 -16.06 -9.18
N VAL A 32 4.48 -15.11 -8.23
CA VAL A 32 4.78 -15.44 -6.83
C VAL A 32 3.61 -16.13 -6.13
N ARG A 33 2.36 -15.79 -6.48
CA ARG A 33 1.19 -16.58 -6.01
C ARG A 33 1.28 -18.02 -6.50
N ASP A 34 1.73 -18.18 -7.74
CA ASP A 34 1.79 -19.47 -8.43
C ASP A 34 3.07 -20.28 -8.08
N GLY A 35 3.82 -19.84 -7.06
CA GLY A 35 4.95 -20.58 -6.52
C GLY A 35 6.27 -20.38 -7.27
N SER A 36 6.43 -19.28 -8.00
CA SER A 36 7.68 -19.00 -8.75
C SER A 36 8.92 -18.76 -7.87
N LEU A 37 8.78 -18.73 -6.54
CA LEU A 37 9.87 -18.49 -5.59
C LEU A 37 9.94 -19.61 -4.54
N PRO A 38 11.16 -20.07 -4.18
CA PRO A 38 11.34 -20.91 -3.01
C PRO A 38 11.07 -20.13 -1.72
N TYR A 39 10.77 -20.84 -0.64
CA TYR A 39 10.40 -20.26 0.64
C TYR A 39 11.48 -19.31 1.20
N GLU A 40 12.74 -19.72 1.14
CA GLU A 40 13.88 -18.96 1.66
C GLU A 40 14.01 -17.61 0.95
N GLU A 41 13.74 -17.59 -0.36
CA GLU A 41 13.77 -16.37 -1.15
C GLU A 41 12.59 -15.45 -0.80
N VAL A 42 11.41 -16.02 -0.53
CA VAL A 42 10.26 -15.24 -0.07
C VAL A 42 10.58 -14.51 1.23
N ILE A 43 11.16 -15.22 2.21
CA ILE A 43 11.54 -14.64 3.50
C ILE A 43 12.61 -13.56 3.30
N ARG A 44 13.65 -13.85 2.53
CA ARG A 44 14.74 -12.90 2.27
C ARG A 44 14.22 -11.59 1.66
N LEU A 45 13.35 -11.68 0.65
CA LEU A 45 12.77 -10.51 0.00
C LEU A 45 11.85 -9.74 0.95
N ALA A 46 11.01 -10.45 1.72
CA ALA A 46 10.09 -9.82 2.67
C ALA A 46 10.85 -9.02 3.74
N SER A 47 11.88 -9.61 4.36
CA SER A 47 12.71 -8.90 5.35
C SER A 47 13.45 -7.70 4.76
N ALA A 48 13.88 -7.78 3.50
CA ALA A 48 14.48 -6.62 2.82
C ALA A 48 13.47 -5.48 2.60
N HIS A 49 12.22 -5.80 2.28
CA HIS A 49 11.14 -4.82 2.18
C HIS A 49 10.77 -4.22 3.54
N GLU A 50 10.66 -5.04 4.59
CA GLU A 50 10.40 -4.56 5.96
C GLU A 50 11.47 -3.57 6.43
N ALA A 51 12.75 -3.89 6.21
CA ALA A 51 13.84 -2.98 6.56
C ALA A 51 13.76 -1.63 5.82
N ARG A 52 13.37 -1.64 4.54
CA ARG A 52 13.14 -0.40 3.78
C ARG A 52 11.93 0.36 4.31
N LEU A 53 10.84 -0.34 4.63
CA LEU A 53 9.63 0.26 5.14
C LEU A 53 9.90 1.00 6.46
N THR A 54 10.61 0.37 7.40
CA THR A 54 11.02 1.00 8.66
C THR A 54 11.82 2.29 8.42
N ALA A 55 12.79 2.25 7.50
CA ALA A 55 13.59 3.43 7.16
C ALA A 55 12.78 4.54 6.46
N LEU A 56 11.70 4.19 5.75
CA LEU A 56 10.79 5.15 5.13
C LEU A 56 9.84 5.77 6.13
N ILE A 57 9.34 5.01 7.12
CA ILE A 57 8.47 5.52 8.18
C ILE A 57 9.15 6.69 8.91
N GLU A 58 10.43 6.54 9.26
CA GLU A 58 11.20 7.58 9.95
C GLU A 58 11.38 8.87 9.15
N LYS A 59 11.28 8.80 7.82
CA LYS A 59 11.52 9.92 6.90
C LYS A 59 10.26 10.44 6.23
N SER A 60 9.15 9.75 6.40
CA SER A 60 7.90 10.04 5.72
C SER A 60 7.33 11.38 6.19
N PRO A 61 6.85 12.24 5.29
CA PRO A 61 6.13 13.46 5.65
C PRO A 61 4.70 13.19 6.13
N LEU A 62 4.23 11.93 6.07
CA LEU A 62 2.87 11.57 6.49
C LEU A 62 2.73 11.68 8.02
N PRO A 63 1.55 12.09 8.51
CA PRO A 63 1.28 12.09 9.93
C PRO A 63 1.30 10.66 10.50
N PRO A 64 1.56 10.50 11.81
CA PRO A 64 1.57 9.19 12.45
C PRO A 64 0.19 8.50 12.43
N GLU A 65 -0.89 9.30 12.38
CA GLU A 65 -2.27 8.83 12.33
C GLU A 65 -3.06 9.63 11.29
N PRO A 66 -4.05 9.01 10.62
CA PRO A 66 -4.92 9.72 9.69
C PRO A 66 -5.89 10.64 10.44
N ASP A 67 -6.31 11.74 9.80
CA ASP A 67 -7.41 12.57 10.28
C ASP A 67 -8.75 11.86 10.02
N THR A 68 -9.26 11.18 11.05
CA THR A 68 -10.52 10.42 10.95
C THR A 68 -11.73 11.33 10.73
N SER A 69 -11.73 12.54 11.28
CA SER A 69 -12.81 13.50 11.09
C SER A 69 -12.86 14.00 9.66
N ALA A 70 -11.70 14.30 9.06
CA ALA A 70 -11.63 14.64 7.64
C ALA A 70 -12.11 13.49 6.74
N ALA A 71 -11.75 12.24 7.07
CA ALA A 71 -12.20 11.07 6.34
C ALA A 71 -13.72 10.85 6.44
N GLU A 72 -14.31 11.07 7.61
CA GLU A 72 -15.77 11.00 7.82
C GLU A 72 -16.52 12.06 7.02
N ILE A 73 -16.04 13.31 7.04
CA ILE A 73 -16.62 14.40 6.25
C ILE A 73 -16.57 14.06 4.75
N LEU A 74 -15.41 13.62 4.26
CA LEU A 74 -15.24 13.21 2.86
C LEU A 74 -16.21 12.08 2.49
N LEU A 75 -16.41 11.09 3.37
CA LEU A 75 -17.34 9.99 3.13
C LEU A 75 -18.78 10.50 2.94
N ILE A 76 -19.21 11.43 3.79
CA ILE A 76 -20.55 12.04 3.69
C ILE A 76 -20.69 12.78 2.35
N GLU A 77 -19.72 13.63 2.00
CA GLU A 77 -19.73 14.40 0.74
C GLU A 77 -19.79 13.50 -0.51
N LEU A 78 -18.98 12.44 -0.52
CA LEU A 78 -19.00 11.46 -1.61
C LEU A 78 -20.34 10.74 -1.70
N GLN A 79 -20.92 10.37 -0.56
CA GLN A 79 -22.22 9.71 -0.53
C GLN A 79 -23.34 10.64 -0.98
N GLU A 80 -23.32 11.90 -0.54
CA GLU A 80 -24.31 12.90 -0.95
C GLU A 80 -24.25 13.17 -2.45
N SER A 81 -23.04 13.35 -3.01
CA SER A 81 -22.86 13.55 -4.45
C SER A 81 -23.31 12.34 -5.27
N PHE A 82 -23.03 11.12 -4.80
CA PHE A 82 -23.41 9.89 -5.50
C PHE A 82 -24.92 9.60 -5.41
N ILE A 83 -25.51 9.68 -4.22
CA ILE A 83 -26.93 9.37 -3.99
C ILE A 83 -27.84 10.46 -4.51
N PHE A 84 -27.57 11.72 -4.15
CA PHE A 84 -28.49 12.82 -4.43
C PHE A 84 -28.24 13.49 -5.78
N ARG A 85 -27.23 13.06 -6.56
CA ARG A 85 -26.83 13.64 -7.86
C ARG A 85 -27.05 15.15 -7.92
N ARG A 86 -26.42 15.87 -7.01
CA ARG A 86 -26.18 17.30 -7.22
C ARG A 86 -24.93 17.48 -8.07
#